data_AF-A0A2H3AU70-F1
#
_entry.id   AF-A0A2H3AU70-F1
#
_cell.length_a   1.000
_cell.length_b   1.000
_cell.length_c   1.000
_cell.angle_alpha   90.00
_cell.angle_beta   90.00
_cell.angle_gamma   90.00
#
_symmetry.space_group_name_H-M   'P 1'
#
loop_
_entity.id
_entity.type
_entity.pdbx_description
1 polymer ?
#
loop_
_entity_poly.entity_id
_entity_poly.type
_entity_poly.pdbx_seq_one_letter_code
_entity_poly.pdbx_strand_id
1 'polypeptide(L)' 'YKDDAFFKMIIDDPTANKSFHVKDDLIWMINSKGDHVLCIPKGTHEGQSIQEIVLNQAHEVLSHFGYQQTLEYARRWYWW' A
#
# COMPACT_ATOMS: atom_id res chain seq x y z
N TYR A 1 -4.91 8.52 -3.51
CA TYR A 1 -5.50 8.58 -2.14
C TYR A 1 -6.84 9.29 -2.09
N LYS A 2 -7.03 10.45 -2.73
CA LYS A 2 -8.30 11.22 -2.65
C LYS A 2 -9.54 10.44 -3.13
N ASP A 3 -9.36 9.52 -4.06
CA ASP A 3 -10.43 8.67 -4.61
C ASP A 3 -10.71 7.42 -3.75
N ASP A 4 -9.90 7.18 -2.71
CA ASP A 4 -10.11 6.12 -1.73
C ASP A 4 -10.70 6.74 -0.45
N ALA A 5 -11.95 6.40 -0.12
CA ALA A 5 -12.66 6.98 1.01
C ALA A 5 -11.93 6.76 2.36
N PHE A 6 -11.24 5.63 2.54
CA PHE A 6 -10.50 5.34 3.76
C PHE A 6 -9.26 6.23 3.89
N PHE A 7 -8.44 6.27 2.83
CA PHE A 7 -7.22 7.06 2.85
C PHE A 7 -7.48 8.57 2.72
N LYS A 8 -8.59 8.97 2.12
CA LYS A 8 -9.05 10.35 2.10
C LYS A 8 -9.25 10.87 3.53
N MET A 9 -9.92 10.10 4.40
CA MET A 9 -10.12 10.48 5.79
C MET A 9 -8.78 10.64 6.56
N ILE A 10 -7.79 9.80 6.24
CA ILE A 10 -6.45 9.89 6.84
C ILE A 10 -5.69 11.14 6.35
N ILE A 11 -5.85 11.54 5.08
CA ILE A 11 -5.25 12.79 4.59
C ILE A 11 -5.96 14.01 5.16
N ASP A 12 -7.29 13.98 5.25
CA ASP A 12 -8.11 15.09 5.70
C ASP A 12 -7.92 15.34 7.22
N ASP A 13 -7.72 14.28 8.01
CA ASP A 13 -7.32 14.37 9.42
C ASP A 13 -6.27 13.29 9.80
N PRO A 14 -4.97 13.58 9.59
CA PRO A 14 -3.89 12.65 9.92
C PRO A 14 -3.78 12.32 11.42
N THR A 15 -4.38 13.14 12.29
CA THR A 15 -4.31 12.94 13.74
C THR A 15 -5.38 12.00 14.27
N ALA A 16 -6.46 11.78 13.49
CA ALA A 16 -7.56 10.89 13.84
C ALA A 16 -7.13 9.43 14.00
N ASN A 17 -6.06 9.00 13.31
CA ASN A 17 -5.59 7.63 13.37
C ASN A 17 -4.06 7.56 13.54
N LYS A 18 -3.63 7.35 14.79
CA LYS A 18 -2.21 7.27 15.18
C LYS A 18 -1.44 6.12 14.53
N SER A 19 -2.13 5.14 13.95
CA SER A 19 -1.49 4.04 13.22
C SER A 19 -0.93 4.48 11.87
N PHE A 20 -1.42 5.61 11.33
CA PHE A 20 -0.99 6.15 10.05
C PHE A 20 -0.25 7.47 10.23
N HIS A 21 0.68 7.74 9.33
CA HIS A 21 1.37 9.03 9.25
C HIS A 21 1.54 9.43 7.79
N VAL A 22 1.40 10.73 7.53
CA VAL A 22 1.58 11.30 6.19
C VAL A 22 2.97 11.90 6.11
N LYS A 23 3.74 11.51 5.09
CA LYS A 23 5.07 12.04 4.81
C LYS A 23 5.24 12.13 3.29
N ASP A 24 5.68 13.29 2.80
CA ASP A 24 5.91 13.54 1.37
C ASP A 24 4.68 13.19 0.51
N ASP A 25 3.48 13.58 0.98
CA ASP A 25 2.17 13.28 0.37
C ASP A 25 1.81 11.78 0.26
N LEU A 26 2.60 10.92 0.91
CA LEU A 26 2.37 9.48 1.01
C LEU A 26 1.87 9.09 2.39
N ILE A 27 1.02 8.07 2.44
CA ILE A 27 0.49 7.53 3.70
C ILE A 27 1.30 6.29 4.07
N TRP A 28 1.80 6.27 5.29
CA TRP A 28 2.62 5.19 5.84
C TRP A 28 2.00 4.65 7.13
N MET A 29 2.27 3.39 7.44
CA MET A 29 1.95 2.81 8.75
C MET A 29 3.06 1.86 9.22
N ILE A 30 3.03 1.51 10.51
CA ILE A 30 3.88 0.46 11.06
C ILE A 30 3.07 -0.85 11.07
N ASN A 31 3.53 -1.87 10.36
CA ASN A 31 2.85 -3.17 10.31
C ASN A 31 3.05 -3.96 11.62
N SER A 32 2.41 -5.13 11.74
CA SER A 32 2.54 -5.98 12.94
C SER A 32 3.95 -6.54 13.19
N LYS A 33 4.84 -6.47 12.19
CA LYS A 33 6.25 -6.86 12.29
C LYS A 33 7.16 -5.69 12.71
N GLY A 34 6.60 -4.47 12.84
CA GLY A 34 7.36 -3.27 13.18
C GLY A 34 7.97 -2.54 11.99
N ASP A 35 7.67 -2.96 10.75
CA ASP A 35 8.19 -2.32 9.55
C ASP A 35 7.33 -1.13 9.12
N HIS A 36 7.98 -0.08 8.62
CA HIS A 36 7.29 1.01 7.92
C HIS A 36 6.88 0.54 6.53
N VAL A 37 5.58 0.56 6.27
CA VAL A 37 4.99 0.13 4.99
C VAL A 37 4.19 1.25 4.36
N LEU A 38 4.26 1.33 3.03
CA LEU A 38 3.52 2.32 2.25
C LEU A 38 2.08 1.84 2.05
N CYS A 39 1.13 2.70 2.35
CA CYS A 39 -0.28 2.40 2.15
C CYS A 39 -0.66 2.60 0.68
N ILE A 40 -1.23 1.59 0.04
CA ILE A 40 -1.61 1.63 -1.38
C ILE A 40 -3.13 1.81 -1.48
N PRO A 41 -3.61 2.93 -2.06
CA PRO A 41 -5.04 3.17 -2.16
C PRO A 41 -5.70 2.25 -3.19
N LYS A 42 -6.99 2.02 -3.00
CA LYS A 42 -7.86 1.54 -4.07
C LYS A 42 -8.01 2.66 -5.10
N GLY A 43 -7.91 2.29 -6.38
CA GLY A 43 -8.01 3.23 -7.48
C GLY A 43 -7.28 2.72 -8.70
N THR A 44 -7.38 3.48 -9.78
CA THR A 44 -6.69 3.19 -11.04
C THR A 44 -5.65 4.24 -11.36
N HIS A 45 -4.55 3.80 -11.94
CA HIS A 45 -3.55 4.63 -12.58
C HIS A 45 -3.48 4.21 -14.05
N GLU A 46 -3.72 5.16 -14.96
CA GLU A 46 -3.74 4.90 -16.41
C GLU A 46 -4.68 3.75 -16.84
N GLY A 47 -5.80 3.58 -16.11
CA GLY A 47 -6.79 2.53 -16.40
C GLY A 47 -6.49 1.16 -15.78
N GLN A 48 -5.36 1.00 -15.07
CA GLN A 48 -4.99 -0.23 -14.36
C GLN A 48 -5.12 -0.04 -12.84
N SER A 49 -5.48 -1.08 -12.10
CA SER A 49 -5.53 -1.00 -10.63
C SER A 49 -4.13 -0.77 -10.06
N ILE A 50 -3.99 0.19 -9.14
CA ILE A 50 -2.71 0.48 -8.48
C ILE A 50 -2.21 -0.77 -7.71
N GLN A 51 -3.13 -1.50 -7.09
CA GLN A 51 -2.82 -2.74 -6.37
C GLN A 51 -2.36 -3.85 -7.32
N GLU A 52 -2.97 -3.97 -8.51
CA GLU A 52 -2.52 -4.93 -9.53
C GLU A 52 -1.14 -4.57 -10.06
N ILE A 53 -0.84 -3.29 -10.30
CA ILE A 53 0.49 -2.84 -10.70
C ILE A 53 1.53 -3.28 -9.66
N VAL A 54 1.27 -3.06 -8.37
CA VAL A 54 2.17 -3.46 -7.27
C VAL A 54 2.35 -4.98 -7.23
N LEU A 55 1.27 -5.76 -7.36
CA LEU A 55 1.34 -7.22 -7.36
C LEU A 55 2.08 -7.79 -8.57
N ASN A 56 1.87 -7.21 -9.75
CA ASN A 56 2.57 -7.60 -10.97
C ASN A 56 4.07 -7.32 -10.85
N GLN A 57 4.45 -6.14 -10.36
CA GLN A 57 5.85 -5.82 -10.10
C GLN A 57 6.48 -6.77 -9.07
N ALA A 58 5.78 -7.08 -7.98
CA ALA A 58 6.24 -8.08 -7.01
C ALA A 58 6.44 -9.46 -7.64
N HIS A 59 5.54 -9.86 -8.54
CA HIS A 59 5.62 -11.14 -9.24
C HIS A 59 6.81 -11.20 -10.21
N GLU A 60 7.02 -10.14 -10.99
CA GLU A 60 8.15 -10.02 -11.92
C GLU A 60 9.50 -10.06 -11.19
N VAL A 61 9.62 -9.34 -10.07
CA VAL A 61 10.86 -9.29 -9.27
C VAL A 61 11.23 -10.65 -8.70
N LEU A 62 10.24 -11.41 -8.22
CA LEU A 62 10.51 -12.71 -7.64
C LEU A 62 10.74 -13.77 -8.71
N SER A 63 9.95 -13.76 -9.78
CA SER A 63 9.90 -14.71 -10.89
C SER A 63 9.78 -16.19 -10.47
N HIS A 64 8.82 -16.92 -11.04
CA HIS A 64 8.52 -18.34 -10.71
C HIS A 64 8.04 -18.64 -9.28
N PHE A 65 7.88 -17.63 -8.42
CA PHE A 65 7.29 -17.82 -7.10
C PHE A 65 5.77 -17.81 -7.16
N GLY A 66 5.15 -18.75 -6.44
CA GLY A 66 3.70 -18.83 -6.34
C GLY A 66 3.07 -17.60 -5.68
N TYR A 67 1.75 -17.46 -5.86
CA TYR A 67 0.96 -16.33 -5.36
C TYR A 67 1.22 -15.98 -3.88
N GLN A 68 1.32 -16.98 -3.00
CA GLN A 68 1.56 -16.76 -1.57
C GLN A 68 2.89 -16.05 -1.29
N GLN A 69 3.96 -16.45 -1.97
CA GLN A 69 5.29 -15.85 -1.78
C GLN A 69 5.35 -14.44 -2.37
N THR A 70 4.65 -14.21 -3.49
CA THR A 70 4.48 -12.87 -4.07
C THR A 70 3.76 -11.93 -3.11
N LEU A 71 2.67 -12.40 -2.48
CA LEU A 71 1.90 -11.60 -1.54
C LEU A 71 2.68 -11.29 -0.26
N GLU A 72 3.40 -12.28 0.29
CA GLU A 72 4.25 -12.07 1.46
C GLU A 72 5.39 -11.08 1.18
N TYR A 73 5.96 -11.11 -0.02
CA TYR A 73 6.94 -10.12 -0.45
C TYR A 73 6.34 -8.73 -0.55
N ALA A 74 5.15 -8.57 -1.17
CA ALA A 74 4.49 -7.27 -1.26
C ALA A 74 4.16 -6.70 0.13
N ARG A 75 3.65 -7.53 1.05
CA ARG A 75 3.30 -7.17 2.44
C ARG A 75 4.48 -6.68 3.28
N ARG A 76 5.71 -6.97 2.88
CA ARG A 76 6.91 -6.43 3.52
C ARG A 76 7.05 -4.92 3.32
N TRP A 77 6.53 -4.40 2.20
CA TRP A 77 6.73 -3.01 1.78
C TRP A 77 5.42 -2.21 1.72
N TYR A 78 4.30 -2.90 1.52
CA TYR A 78 3.02 -2.28 1.20
C TYR A 78 1.90 -2.78 2.12
N TRP A 79 0.89 -1.93 2.31
CA TRP A 79 -0.33 -2.24 3.04
C TRP A 79 -1.56 -1.68 2.32
N TRP A 80 -2.66 -2.42 2.30
CA TRP A 80 -3.96 -1.97 1.78
C TRP A 80 -5.11 -2.82 2.34
#